data_AF-A0A1W7CSY5-F1
#
_entry.id   AF-A0A1W7CSY5-F1
#
_cell.length_a   1.000
_cell.length_b   1.000
_cell.length_c   1.000
_cell.angle_alpha   90.00
_cell.angle_beta   90.00
_cell.angle_gamma   90.00
#
_symmetry.space_group_name_H-M   'P 1'
#
loop_
_entity.id
_entity.type
_entity.pdbx_description
1 polymer ?
#
loop_
_entity_poly.entity_id
_entity_poly.type
_entity_poly.pdbx_seq_one_letter_code
_entity_poly.pdbx_strand_id
1 'polypeptide(L)'
;MAKTDQESVRSLGEESTGALISRTSQQFSRLMREEMRLAQAELAEKGRGYRKGGGLYAGAGLVAVVAFQALVATVIAALALALPVWASALIVTCVLAAGAALLAAMARREFRRSAPPRPEAAIDSVKADMAEIRERAHP
;
A
#
# COMPACT_ATOMS: atom_id res chain seq x y z
N MET A 1 40.63 51.03 -32.61
CA MET A 1 39.73 50.02 -33.23
C MET A 1 39.85 48.64 -32.54
N ALA A 2 40.14 48.58 -31.23
CA ALA A 2 40.45 47.31 -30.52
C ALA A 2 39.67 47.12 -29.21
N LYS A 3 38.67 47.96 -28.92
CA LYS A 3 37.90 47.91 -27.66
C LYS A 3 36.53 47.23 -27.82
N THR A 4 36.04 47.07 -29.05
CA THR A 4 34.68 46.58 -29.34
C THR A 4 34.60 45.05 -29.44
N ASP A 5 35.68 44.36 -29.83
CA ASP A 5 35.69 42.89 -29.92
C ASP A 5 35.85 42.18 -28.57
N GLN A 6 36.28 42.89 -27.52
CA GLN A 6 36.56 42.29 -26.21
C GLN A 6 35.33 42.21 -25.28
N GLU A 7 34.28 42.99 -25.55
CA GLU A 7 33.01 42.91 -24.81
C GLU A 7 32.09 41.79 -25.33
N SER A 8 32.07 41.54 -26.64
CA SER A 8 31.24 40.47 -27.25
C SER A 8 31.69 39.06 -26.86
N VAL A 9 32.99 38.83 -26.69
CA VAL A 9 33.53 37.51 -26.31
C VAL A 9 33.29 37.19 -24.83
N ARG A 10 33.16 38.20 -23.97
CA ARG A 10 32.83 38.01 -22.54
C ARG A 10 31.37 37.62 -22.32
N SER A 11 30.43 38.14 -23.11
CA SER A 11 29.00 37.80 -22.93
C SER A 11 28.62 36.42 -23.48
N LEU A 12 29.33 35.90 -24.49
CA LEU A 12 29.04 34.61 -25.11
C LEU A 12 29.53 33.40 -24.29
N GLY A 13 30.60 33.57 -23.50
CA GLY A 13 31.16 32.50 -22.66
C GLY A 13 30.42 32.31 -21.32
N GLU A 14 29.81 33.37 -20.80
CA GLU A 14 29.08 33.34 -19.51
C GLU A 14 27.61 32.89 -19.67
N GLU A 15 27.04 32.93 -20.88
CA GLU A 15 25.73 32.32 -21.18
C GLU A 15 25.77 30.79 -21.43
N SER A 16 26.95 30.16 -21.48
CA SER A 16 27.11 28.93 -22.27
C SER A 16 27.08 27.58 -21.52
N THR A 17 27.09 27.51 -20.19
CA THR A 17 27.03 26.20 -19.49
C THR A 17 26.00 26.18 -18.37
N GLY A 18 25.90 27.26 -17.59
CA GLY A 18 24.85 27.42 -16.58
C GLY A 18 23.44 27.44 -17.18
N ALA A 19 23.27 28.05 -18.35
CA ALA A 19 21.98 28.10 -19.04
C ALA A 19 21.55 26.73 -19.58
N LEU A 20 22.49 25.88 -20.03
CA LEU A 20 22.18 24.53 -20.51
C LEU A 20 21.77 23.61 -19.35
N ILE A 21 22.53 23.63 -18.25
CA ILE A 21 22.21 22.86 -17.04
C ILE A 21 20.85 23.27 -16.47
N SER A 22 20.56 24.58 -16.44
CA SER A 22 19.25 25.10 -16.06
C SER A 22 18.14 24.60 -16.98
N ARG A 23 18.34 24.60 -18.30
CA ARG A 23 17.35 24.10 -19.28
C ARG A 23 17.12 22.59 -19.15
N THR A 24 18.17 21.77 -19.00
CA THR A 24 18.06 20.32 -18.83
C THR A 24 17.39 19.97 -17.50
N SER A 25 17.72 20.66 -16.41
CA SER A 25 17.03 20.50 -15.12
C SER A 25 15.54 20.86 -15.23
N GLN A 26 15.21 21.92 -15.98
CA GLN A 26 13.82 22.30 -16.25
C GLN A 26 13.09 21.27 -17.11
N GLN A 27 13.74 20.68 -18.12
CA GLN A 27 13.17 19.64 -18.96
C GLN A 27 12.94 18.34 -18.19
N PHE A 28 13.91 17.90 -17.38
CA PHE A 28 13.75 16.74 -16.50
C PHE A 28 12.62 16.94 -15.49
N SER A 29 12.55 18.13 -14.88
CA SER A 29 11.45 18.50 -13.97
C SER A 29 10.09 18.50 -14.66
N ARG A 30 10.02 18.90 -15.94
CA ARG A 30 8.79 18.83 -16.74
C ARG A 30 8.39 17.39 -17.03
N LEU A 31 9.32 16.55 -17.47
CA LEU A 31 9.07 15.14 -17.76
C LEU A 31 8.59 14.37 -16.52
N MET A 32 9.29 14.53 -15.38
CA MET A 32 8.85 13.93 -14.11
C MET A 32 7.43 14.36 -13.73
N ARG A 33 7.09 15.64 -13.95
CA ARG A 33 5.75 16.15 -13.65
C ARG A 33 4.69 15.61 -14.60
N GLU A 34 5.05 15.35 -15.85
CA GLU A 34 4.18 14.71 -16.86
C GLU A 34 3.95 13.24 -16.55
N GLU A 35 5.00 12.46 -16.26
CA GLU A 35 4.87 11.06 -15.83
C GLU A 35 4.07 10.94 -14.53
N MET A 36 4.29 11.84 -13.56
CA MET A 36 3.48 11.86 -12.35
C MET A 36 2.01 12.20 -12.64
N ARG A 37 1.72 13.06 -13.61
CA ARG A 37 0.34 13.36 -14.04
C ARG A 37 -0.30 12.17 -14.77
N LEU A 38 0.47 11.48 -15.60
CA LEU A 38 0.03 10.29 -16.32
C LEU A 38 -0.26 9.14 -15.34
N ALA A 39 0.68 8.85 -14.42
CA ALA A 39 0.50 7.86 -13.37
C ALA A 39 -0.71 8.19 -12.49
N GLN A 40 -0.92 9.48 -12.14
CA GLN A 40 -2.12 9.91 -11.43
C GLN A 40 -3.40 9.66 -12.24
N ALA A 41 -3.40 9.94 -13.54
CA ALA A 41 -4.53 9.68 -14.42
C ALA A 41 -4.83 8.19 -14.53
N GLU A 42 -3.80 7.35 -14.71
CA GLU A 42 -3.94 5.89 -14.81
C GLU A 42 -4.41 5.28 -13.49
N LEU A 43 -3.91 5.76 -12.33
CA LEU A 43 -4.41 5.37 -11.01
C LEU A 43 -5.86 5.80 -10.81
N ALA A 44 -6.25 6.99 -11.26
CA ALA A 44 -7.63 7.47 -11.18
C ALA A 44 -8.57 6.66 -12.09
N GLU A 45 -8.10 6.25 -13.27
CA GLU A 45 -8.85 5.44 -14.23
C GLU A 45 -9.00 3.99 -13.76
N LYS A 46 -7.91 3.37 -13.29
CA LYS A 46 -7.95 2.06 -12.60
C LYS A 46 -8.83 2.12 -11.35
N GLY A 47 -8.72 3.18 -10.56
CA GLY A 47 -9.49 3.38 -9.33
C GLY A 47 -10.98 3.67 -9.53
N ARG A 48 -11.39 4.20 -10.70
CA ARG A 48 -12.80 4.46 -11.03
C ARG A 48 -13.64 3.20 -11.09
N GLY A 49 -13.08 2.08 -11.55
CA GLY A 49 -13.72 0.76 -11.51
C GLY A 49 -13.98 0.30 -10.07
N TYR A 50 -12.98 0.44 -9.20
CA TYR A 50 -13.10 0.09 -7.78
C TYR A 50 -14.08 1.00 -7.01
N ARG A 51 -14.18 2.28 -7.37
CA ARG A 51 -15.12 3.23 -6.73
C ARG A 51 -16.58 2.92 -6.97
N LYS A 52 -16.96 2.55 -8.20
CA LYS A 52 -18.36 2.24 -8.53
C LYS A 52 -18.83 0.96 -7.82
N GLY A 53 -17.94 -0.03 -7.68
CA GLY A 53 -18.22 -1.24 -6.91
C GLY A 53 -18.13 -1.02 -5.39
N GLY A 54 -17.19 -0.21 -4.92
CA GLY A 54 -16.86 -0.06 -3.50
C GLY A 54 -18.03 0.40 -2.63
N GLY A 55 -18.88 1.31 -3.12
CA GLY A 55 -20.07 1.75 -2.39
C GLY A 55 -21.13 0.65 -2.24
N LEU A 56 -21.38 -0.12 -3.30
CA LEU A 56 -22.33 -1.24 -3.26
C LEU A 56 -21.81 -2.39 -2.39
N TYR A 57 -20.51 -2.71 -2.46
CA TYR A 57 -19.91 -3.73 -1.58
C TYR A 57 -19.90 -3.30 -0.11
N ALA A 58 -19.67 -2.02 0.19
CA ALA A 58 -19.81 -1.50 1.55
C ALA A 58 -21.25 -1.62 2.06
N GLY A 59 -22.24 -1.23 1.23
CA GLY A 59 -23.66 -1.40 1.55
C GLY A 59 -24.06 -2.86 1.74
N ALA A 60 -23.64 -3.74 0.82
CA ALA A 60 -23.88 -5.18 0.93
C ALA A 60 -23.23 -5.77 2.19
N GLY A 61 -22.04 -5.32 2.58
CA GLY A 61 -21.39 -5.70 3.83
C GLY A 61 -22.22 -5.32 5.05
N LEU A 62 -22.75 -4.09 5.10
CA LEU A 62 -23.61 -3.66 6.20
C LEU A 62 -24.90 -4.49 6.28
N VAL A 63 -25.56 -4.71 5.13
CA VAL A 63 -26.76 -5.55 5.05
C VAL A 63 -26.46 -6.98 5.48
N ALA A 64 -25.32 -7.55 5.07
CA ALA A 64 -24.90 -8.88 5.48
C ALA A 64 -24.67 -8.97 7.00
N VAL A 65 -24.10 -7.94 7.62
CA VAL A 65 -23.93 -7.89 9.09
C VAL A 65 -25.28 -7.90 9.80
N VAL A 66 -26.24 -7.08 9.35
CA VAL A 66 -27.59 -7.04 9.93
C VAL A 66 -28.31 -8.38 9.73
N ALA A 67 -28.26 -8.95 8.53
CA ALA A 67 -28.84 -10.25 8.23
C ALA A 67 -28.23 -11.37 9.09
N PHE A 68 -26.91 -11.33 9.31
CA PHE A 68 -26.22 -12.29 10.17
C PHE A 68 -26.66 -12.17 11.63
N GLN A 69 -26.78 -10.96 12.17
CA GLN A 69 -27.31 -10.75 13.53
C GLN A 69 -28.75 -11.25 13.68
N ALA A 70 -29.61 -10.98 12.69
CA ALA A 70 -30.97 -11.50 12.66
C ALA A 70 -30.99 -13.04 12.65
N LEU A 71 -30.13 -13.67 11.84
CA LEU A 71 -30.00 -15.12 11.78
C LEU A 71 -29.57 -15.71 13.13
N VAL A 72 -28.57 -15.12 13.79
CA VAL A 72 -28.13 -15.52 15.14
C VAL A 72 -29.30 -15.44 16.12
N ALA A 73 -30.06 -14.34 16.11
CA ALA A 73 -31.25 -14.19 16.94
C ALA A 73 -32.32 -15.24 16.63
N THR A 74 -32.55 -15.56 15.34
CA THR A 74 -33.48 -16.63 14.92
C THR A 74 -33.05 -17.99 15.47
N VAL A 75 -31.77 -18.34 15.42
CA VAL A 75 -31.27 -19.62 15.96
C VAL A 75 -31.45 -19.67 17.48
N ILE A 76 -31.14 -18.58 18.19
CA ILE A 76 -31.37 -18.50 19.64
C ILE A 76 -32.85 -18.67 19.97
N ALA A 77 -33.74 -17.98 19.25
CA ALA A 77 -35.18 -18.07 19.45
C ALA A 77 -35.71 -19.48 19.16
N ALA A 78 -35.23 -20.13 18.11
CA ALA A 78 -35.61 -21.51 17.77
C ALA A 78 -35.18 -22.49 18.87
N LEU A 79 -33.95 -22.38 19.39
CA LEU A 79 -33.49 -23.20 20.51
C LEU A 79 -34.23 -22.89 21.81
N ALA A 80 -34.64 -21.62 22.01
CA ALA A 80 -35.40 -21.20 23.18
C ALA A 80 -36.82 -21.82 23.24
N LEU A 81 -37.28 -22.47 22.17
CA LEU A 81 -38.51 -23.29 22.20
C LEU A 81 -38.33 -24.58 23.02
N ALA A 82 -37.09 -25.07 23.16
CA ALA A 82 -36.77 -26.31 23.89
C ALA A 82 -35.98 -26.07 25.19
N LEU A 83 -35.27 -24.93 25.30
CA LEU A 83 -34.35 -24.60 26.39
C LEU A 83 -34.66 -23.19 26.92
N PRO A 84 -34.25 -22.80 28.14
CA PRO A 84 -34.33 -21.41 28.56
C PRO A 84 -33.41 -20.51 27.71
N VAL A 85 -33.84 -19.26 27.48
CA VAL A 85 -33.18 -18.33 26.54
C VAL A 85 -31.69 -18.12 26.82
N TRP A 86 -31.28 -18.13 28.10
CA TRP A 86 -29.88 -17.96 28.49
C TRP A 86 -29.00 -19.14 28.04
N ALA A 87 -29.53 -20.37 28.09
CA ALA A 87 -28.80 -21.56 27.67
C ALA A 87 -28.67 -21.59 26.14
N SER A 88 -29.75 -21.26 25.42
CA SER A 88 -29.74 -21.11 23.96
C SER A 88 -28.70 -20.10 23.50
N ALA A 89 -28.66 -18.92 24.14
CA ALA A 89 -27.70 -17.87 23.83
C ALA A 89 -26.25 -18.36 24.05
N LEU A 90 -25.97 -19.01 25.19
CA LEU A 90 -24.62 -19.53 25.48
C LEU A 90 -24.16 -20.58 24.47
N ILE A 91 -25.03 -21.51 24.07
CA ILE A 91 -24.70 -22.53 23.07
C ILE A 91 -24.32 -21.88 21.74
N VAL A 92 -25.16 -20.96 21.25
CA VAL A 92 -24.90 -20.26 19.98
C VAL A 92 -23.61 -19.43 20.05
N THR A 93 -23.38 -18.72 21.17
CA THR A 93 -22.13 -17.98 21.39
C THR A 93 -20.90 -18.90 21.35
N CYS A 94 -20.95 -20.06 22.01
CA CYS A 94 -19.83 -21.00 22.02
C CYS A 94 -19.53 -21.55 20.62
N VAL A 95 -20.57 -21.91 19.85
CA VAL A 95 -20.41 -22.40 18.47
C VAL A 95 -19.78 -21.33 17.58
N LEU A 96 -20.29 -20.09 17.65
CA LEU A 96 -19.74 -18.96 16.88
C LEU A 96 -18.30 -18.64 17.29
N ALA A 97 -17.99 -18.65 18.59
CA ALA A 97 -16.63 -18.41 19.09
C ALA A 97 -15.65 -19.47 18.61
N ALA A 98 -16.05 -20.75 18.61
CA ALA A 98 -15.24 -21.83 18.07
C ALA A 98 -14.99 -21.65 16.56
N GLY A 99 -16.03 -21.33 15.79
CA GLY A 99 -15.90 -21.01 14.36
C GLY A 99 -14.97 -19.82 14.11
N ALA A 100 -15.12 -18.74 14.87
CA ALA A 100 -14.27 -17.55 14.77
C ALA A 100 -12.80 -17.88 15.10
N ALA A 101 -12.55 -18.68 16.15
CA ALA A 101 -11.21 -19.11 16.51
C ALA A 101 -10.55 -19.96 15.40
N LEU A 102 -11.32 -20.85 14.76
CA LEU A 102 -10.86 -21.64 13.62
C LEU A 102 -10.53 -20.77 12.41
N LEU A 103 -11.42 -19.86 12.01
CA LEU A 103 -11.19 -18.94 10.90
C LEU A 103 -9.99 -18.04 11.17
N ALA A 104 -9.85 -17.49 12.38
CA ALA A 104 -8.70 -16.70 12.79
C ALA A 104 -7.41 -17.54 12.75
N ALA A 105 -7.45 -18.81 13.16
CA ALA A 105 -6.31 -19.71 13.04
C ALA A 105 -5.93 -20.00 11.58
N MET A 106 -6.90 -20.21 10.70
CA MET A 106 -6.67 -20.39 9.26
C MET A 106 -6.09 -19.13 8.61
N ALA A 107 -6.67 -17.96 8.89
CA ALA A 107 -6.15 -16.69 8.41
C ALA A 107 -4.69 -16.47 8.87
N ARG A 108 -4.39 -16.71 10.15
CA ARG A 108 -3.01 -16.64 10.66
C ARG A 108 -2.06 -17.61 9.97
N ARG A 109 -2.53 -18.82 9.63
CA ARG A 109 -1.72 -19.80 8.88
C ARG A 109 -1.44 -19.31 7.46
N GLU A 110 -2.44 -18.75 6.80
CA GLU A 110 -2.30 -18.20 5.46
C GLU A 110 -1.38 -16.99 5.43
N PHE A 111 -1.56 -16.03 6.34
CA PHE A 111 -0.64 -14.90 6.49
C PHE A 111 0.79 -15.32 6.83
N ARG A 112 0.98 -16.39 7.60
CA ARG A 112 2.33 -16.94 7.88
C ARG A 112 2.96 -17.66 6.68
N ARG A 113 2.15 -18.23 5.79
CA ARG A 113 2.63 -18.90 4.57
C ARG A 113 2.88 -17.91 3.42
N SER A 114 2.08 -16.86 3.37
CA SER A 114 2.09 -15.83 2.34
C SER A 114 2.83 -14.56 2.78
N ALA A 115 3.38 -14.52 4.00
CA ALA A 115 4.44 -13.58 4.34
C ALA A 115 5.59 -13.83 3.37
N PRO A 116 6.07 -12.82 2.63
CA PRO A 116 7.19 -13.02 1.73
C PRO A 116 8.33 -13.68 2.53
N PRO A 117 9.01 -14.69 1.97
CA PRO A 117 10.17 -15.27 2.64
C PRO A 117 11.02 -14.09 3.09
N ARG A 118 11.38 -14.05 4.38
CA ARG A 118 12.31 -13.04 4.90
C ARG A 118 13.41 -12.94 3.83
N PRO A 119 13.69 -11.76 3.26
CA PRO A 119 14.57 -11.67 2.11
C PRO A 119 15.99 -11.91 2.62
N GLU A 120 16.31 -13.17 2.91
CA GLU A 120 17.56 -13.63 3.50
C GLU A 120 18.70 -13.20 2.61
N ALA A 121 18.54 -13.33 1.29
CA ALA A 121 19.47 -12.81 0.30
C ALA A 121 19.69 -11.28 0.38
N ALA A 122 18.64 -10.49 0.64
CA ALA A 122 18.79 -9.03 0.78
C ALA A 122 19.36 -8.62 2.15
N ILE A 123 19.08 -9.41 3.19
CA ILE A 123 19.68 -9.22 4.52
C ILE A 123 21.15 -9.60 4.48
N ASP A 124 21.50 -10.67 3.75
CA ASP A 124 22.87 -11.16 3.63
C ASP A 124 23.71 -10.26 2.72
N SER A 125 23.14 -9.68 1.65
CA SER A 125 23.82 -8.66 0.87
C SER A 125 24.12 -7.41 1.71
N VAL A 126 23.16 -6.94 2.51
CA VAL A 126 23.37 -5.78 3.41
C VAL A 126 24.42 -6.09 4.48
N LYS A 127 24.46 -7.32 5.03
CA LYS A 127 25.52 -7.73 5.98
C LYS A 127 26.90 -7.78 5.32
N ALA A 128 26.98 -8.28 4.09
CA ALA A 128 28.23 -8.31 3.33
C ALA A 128 28.74 -6.89 3.06
N ASP A 129 27.85 -5.97 2.66
CA ASP A 129 28.18 -4.57 2.45
C ASP A 129 28.66 -3.89 3.74
N MET A 130 28.04 -4.21 4.89
CA MET A 130 28.50 -3.68 6.19
C MET A 130 29.84 -4.27 6.66
N ALA A 131 30.12 -5.53 6.32
CA ALA A 131 31.41 -6.16 6.62
C ALA A 131 32.53 -5.51 5.80
N GLU A 132 32.29 -5.25 4.52
CA GLU A 132 33.24 -4.58 3.63
C GLU A 132 33.52 -3.14 4.07
N ILE A 133 32.49 -2.38 4.49
CA ILE A 133 32.67 -1.03 5.03
C ILE A 133 33.47 -1.06 6.33
N ARG A 134 33.24 -2.04 7.21
CA ARG A 134 33.98 -2.18 8.48
C ARG A 134 35.45 -2.55 8.24
N GLU A 135 35.74 -3.38 7.25
CA GLU A 135 37.09 -3.77 6.86
C GLU A 135 37.87 -2.59 6.26
N ARG A 136 37.22 -1.77 5.43
CA ARG A 136 37.84 -0.54 4.87
C ARG A 136 38.00 0.59 5.88
N ALA A 137 37.30 0.55 7.02
CA ALA A 137 37.36 1.56 8.07
C ALA A 137 38.40 1.29 9.17
N HIS A 138 39.07 0.14 9.15
CA HIS A 138 40.21 -0.17 10.02
C HIS A 138 41.53 -0.12 9.23
N PRO A 139 42.22 1.03 9.17
CA PRO A 139 43.61 1.13 8.71
C PRO A 139 44.60 0.56 9.72
#